data_AF-A0A0X8HU99-F1
#
_entry.id   AF-A0A0X8HU99-F1
#
_cell.length_a   1.000
_cell.length_b   1.000
_cell.length_c   1.000
_cell.angle_alpha   90.00
_cell.angle_beta   90.00
_cell.angle_gamma   90.00
#
_symmetry.space_group_name_H-M   'P 1'
#
loop_
_entity.id
_entity.type
_entity.pdbx_description
1 polymer ?
#
loop_
_entity_poly.entity_id
_entity_poly.type
_entity_poly.pdbx_seq_one_letter_code
_entity_poly.pdbx_strand_id
1 'polypeptide(L)'
;MLQRLKVALRIAVVQLNSLIGHTNETITRLGTMIQRVKTDLLEGKIQKPDLIVFPEFALTGYSFKNRGHILPHATLYNEGPAYQLATDLSKSLGCITIIGYPEREEPSEKSRLFNSALVVGSNGEVIFNYRKSFLYDTDENWGCCENPKGFQQFPLTFARKGRDDQGNLHDVTIKTSIGICMDLSPYRFEAPFNDFEFASFNIDEKTELIVCPMAWLHSSSVTNFTSDPVKQRQAISESLKAHGIPQVGLVGDFQFDLQENSQPTPRKGCDDPSIDPKYVDLHKPDMTNINYWLLRFLPFLALKQRHMWFYEKVRFQIQKMLAGGKSYIGAVKDAPWAFKDRNAVLVIANRCGIEDGDTIFCGSSGIYKFNGKYSEKEEALDSLNNSVELLGNIGKGKEGMLLKNVEFEIVRE
;
A
#
# COMPACT_ATOMS: atom_id res chain seq x y z
N MET A 1 23.19 -20.68 -14.52
CA MET A 1 22.03 -21.60 -14.50
C MET A 1 21.07 -20.94 -13.55
N LEU A 2 19.85 -20.62 -13.98
CA LEU A 2 18.93 -19.85 -13.14
C LEU A 2 18.73 -20.54 -11.79
N GLN A 3 19.06 -19.87 -10.69
CA GLN A 3 18.85 -20.37 -9.34
C GLN A 3 17.48 -19.91 -8.84
N ARG A 4 16.64 -20.88 -8.45
CA ARG A 4 15.40 -20.58 -7.74
C ARG A 4 15.71 -20.44 -6.25
N LEU A 5 15.22 -19.35 -5.66
CA LEU A 5 15.36 -19.10 -4.24
C LEU A 5 13.97 -18.94 -3.62
N LYS A 6 13.73 -19.68 -2.54
CA LYS A 6 12.58 -19.45 -1.65
C LYS A 6 12.94 -18.34 -0.69
N VAL A 7 12.16 -17.26 -0.71
CA VAL A 7 12.36 -16.09 0.15
C VAL A 7 11.29 -16.09 1.23
N ALA A 8 11.70 -15.85 2.48
CA ALA A 8 10.80 -15.67 3.61
C ALA A 8 11.02 -14.29 4.26
N LEU A 9 10.04 -13.40 4.14
CA LEU A 9 10.08 -12.06 4.72
C LEU A 9 9.00 -11.90 5.79
N ARG A 10 9.38 -11.40 6.96
CA ARG A 10 8.44 -10.98 8.01
C ARG A 10 8.11 -9.51 7.79
N ILE A 11 6.89 -9.24 7.37
CA ILE A 11 6.45 -7.90 6.99
C ILE A 11 5.43 -7.40 8.02
N ALA A 12 5.76 -6.29 8.67
CA ALA A 12 4.85 -5.56 9.53
C ALA A 12 4.22 -4.39 8.76
N VAL A 13 2.92 -4.20 8.92
CA VAL A 13 2.17 -3.06 8.42
C VAL A 13 1.55 -2.33 9.60
N VAL A 14 1.74 -1.02 9.62
CA VAL A 14 1.19 -0.14 10.64
C VAL A 14 0.00 0.62 10.05
N GLN A 15 -1.11 0.67 10.78
CA GLN A 15 -2.28 1.46 10.46
C GLN A 15 -2.52 2.50 11.56
N LEU A 16 -2.57 3.78 11.18
CA LEU A 16 -2.71 4.91 12.11
C LEU A 16 -3.89 5.81 11.72
N ASN A 17 -4.40 6.53 12.72
CA ASN A 17 -5.31 7.64 12.56
C ASN A 17 -4.61 8.94 13.01
N SER A 18 -3.70 9.45 12.17
CA SER A 18 -2.97 10.68 12.44
C SER A 18 -3.82 11.91 12.13
N LEU A 19 -3.89 12.89 13.02
CA LEU A 19 -4.60 14.15 12.78
C LEU A 19 -3.61 15.29 12.60
N ILE A 20 -3.98 16.28 11.76
CA ILE A 20 -3.18 17.49 11.56
C ILE A 20 -2.99 18.21 12.90
N GLY A 21 -1.75 18.60 13.20
CA GLY A 21 -1.39 19.26 14.45
C GLY A 21 -1.17 18.33 15.65
N HIS A 22 -1.41 17.01 15.50
CA HIS A 22 -1.33 16.03 16.60
C HIS A 22 -0.22 14.98 16.40
N THR A 23 0.94 15.41 15.88
CA THR A 23 2.08 14.54 15.60
C THR A 23 2.58 13.84 16.87
N ASN A 24 2.70 14.56 17.98
CA ASN A 24 3.24 14.02 19.24
C ASN A 24 2.31 12.98 19.86
N GLU A 25 1.00 13.21 19.80
CA GLU A 25 -0.01 12.27 20.26
C GLU A 25 0.00 11.02 19.38
N THR A 26 0.16 11.17 18.06
CA THR A 26 0.29 10.03 17.14
C THR A 26 1.54 9.21 17.45
N ILE A 27 2.69 9.86 17.67
CA ILE A 27 3.94 9.20 18.10
C ILE A 27 3.76 8.49 19.45
N THR A 28 3.02 9.07 20.38
CA THR A 28 2.77 8.48 21.70
C THR A 28 1.96 7.19 21.58
N ARG A 29 0.88 7.20 20.79
CA ARG A 29 0.06 6.01 20.52
C ARG A 29 0.83 4.92 19.78
N LEU A 30 1.62 5.31 18.78
CA LEU A 30 2.54 4.41 18.10
C LEU A 30 3.55 3.81 19.09
N GLY A 31 4.06 4.61 20.04
CA GLY A 31 4.90 4.14 21.13
C GLY A 31 4.26 2.98 21.88
N THR A 32 2.97 3.05 22.22
CA THR A 32 2.24 1.94 22.85
C THR A 32 2.20 0.68 21.97
N MET A 33 1.95 0.83 20.67
CA MET A 33 1.96 -0.30 19.72
C MET A 33 3.34 -0.94 19.60
N ILE A 34 4.40 -0.14 19.51
CA ILE A 34 5.78 -0.62 19.43
C ILE A 34 6.22 -1.28 20.73
N GLN A 35 5.80 -0.76 21.90
CA GLN A 35 6.05 -1.43 23.18
C GLN A 35 5.39 -2.81 23.22
N ARG A 36 4.15 -2.94 22.72
CA ARG A 36 3.50 -4.25 22.61
C ARG A 36 4.32 -5.23 21.75
N VAL A 37 4.78 -4.78 20.58
CA VAL A 37 5.65 -5.59 19.70
C VAL A 37 6.95 -5.98 20.41
N LYS A 38 7.61 -5.05 21.11
CA LYS A 38 8.84 -5.34 21.86
C LYS A 38 8.61 -6.36 22.97
N THR A 39 7.51 -6.27 23.71
CA THR A 39 7.14 -7.26 24.72
C THR A 39 6.91 -8.64 24.09
N ASP A 40 6.12 -8.71 23.01
CA ASP A 40 5.84 -9.99 22.34
C ASP A 40 7.12 -10.60 21.73
N LEU A 41 8.09 -9.78 21.28
CA LEU A 41 9.42 -10.25 20.85
C LEU A 41 10.25 -10.81 22.02
N LEU A 42 10.28 -10.13 23.17
CA LEU A 42 11.01 -10.57 24.35
C LEU A 42 10.45 -11.87 24.92
N GLU A 43 9.13 -12.05 24.85
CA GLU A 43 8.44 -13.26 25.29
C GLU A 43 8.47 -14.38 24.25
N GLY A 44 9.09 -14.17 23.07
CA GLY A 44 9.19 -15.16 22.01
C GLY A 44 7.86 -15.50 21.32
N LYS A 45 6.83 -14.65 21.49
CA LYS A 45 5.51 -14.82 20.85
C LYS A 45 5.53 -14.49 19.37
N ILE A 46 6.43 -13.61 18.95
CA ILE A 46 6.61 -13.20 17.57
C ILE A 46 8.10 -13.12 17.23
N GLN A 47 8.39 -13.10 15.93
CA GLN A 47 9.75 -12.87 15.43
C GLN A 47 9.94 -11.43 14.95
N LYS A 48 11.19 -10.96 14.91
CA LYS A 48 11.53 -9.60 14.45
C LYS A 48 11.06 -9.39 13.01
N PRO A 49 10.40 -8.26 12.68
CA PRO A 49 10.09 -7.93 11.30
C PRO A 49 11.38 -7.69 10.52
N ASP A 50 11.37 -8.01 9.24
CA ASP A 50 12.42 -7.65 8.28
C ASP A 50 12.12 -6.30 7.61
N LEU A 51 10.82 -5.97 7.50
CA LEU A 51 10.29 -4.74 6.91
C LEU A 51 9.11 -4.22 7.74
N ILE A 52 9.06 -2.91 7.99
CA ILE A 52 7.91 -2.20 8.57
C ILE A 52 7.44 -1.13 7.59
N VAL A 53 6.13 -1.12 7.28
CA VAL A 53 5.52 -0.15 6.36
C VAL A 53 4.47 0.67 7.07
N PHE A 54 4.56 1.99 6.91
CA PHE A 54 3.60 2.97 7.43
C PHE A 54 2.78 3.61 6.31
N PRO A 55 1.64 4.25 6.64
CA PRO A 55 0.78 4.90 5.66
C PRO A 55 1.38 6.16 5.01
N GLU A 56 0.65 6.68 4.02
CA GLU A 56 0.85 8.01 3.47
C GLU A 56 0.64 9.06 4.57
N PHE A 57 1.58 10.01 4.70
CA PHE A 57 1.55 11.06 5.73
C PHE A 57 1.29 10.54 7.16
N ALA A 58 1.98 9.44 7.51
CA ALA A 58 1.68 8.60 8.67
C ALA A 58 1.59 9.32 10.02
N LEU A 59 2.28 10.47 10.17
CA LEU A 59 2.34 11.22 11.43
C LEU A 59 1.63 12.57 11.40
N THR A 60 1.23 13.05 10.23
CA THR A 60 0.90 14.47 10.03
C THR A 60 -0.57 14.73 9.75
N GLY A 61 -1.38 13.71 9.48
CA GLY A 61 -2.68 13.90 8.85
C GLY A 61 -2.55 14.20 7.36
N TYR A 62 -3.68 14.30 6.63
CA TYR A 62 -3.68 14.30 5.16
C TYR A 62 -4.33 15.54 4.52
N SER A 63 -5.48 15.96 5.03
CA SER A 63 -6.39 16.91 4.37
C SER A 63 -5.98 18.38 4.49
N PHE A 64 -4.71 18.67 4.16
CA PHE A 64 -4.16 20.03 4.13
C PHE A 64 -4.87 20.89 3.08
N LYS A 65 -5.17 22.13 3.45
CA LYS A 65 -6.06 23.02 2.69
C LYS A 65 -5.34 23.96 1.73
N ASN A 66 -4.08 24.25 2.04
CA ASN A 66 -3.25 25.16 1.27
C ASN A 66 -1.79 24.98 1.69
N ARG A 67 -0.90 25.62 0.94
CA ARG A 67 0.55 25.58 1.17
C ARG A 67 0.96 26.00 2.58
N GLY A 68 0.36 27.07 3.11
CA GLY A 68 0.66 27.56 4.46
C GLY A 68 0.26 26.57 5.56
N HIS A 69 -0.77 25.77 5.32
CA HIS A 69 -1.24 24.74 6.26
C HIS A 69 -0.27 23.55 6.34
N ILE A 70 0.31 23.10 5.22
CA ILE A 70 1.21 21.93 5.20
C ILE A 70 2.67 22.28 5.52
N LEU A 71 3.12 23.49 5.17
CA LEU A 71 4.53 23.89 5.26
C LEU A 71 5.16 23.70 6.65
N PRO A 72 4.47 23.95 7.78
CA PRO A 72 5.00 23.67 9.13
C PRO A 72 5.26 22.18 9.41
N HIS A 73 4.61 21.29 8.66
CA HIS A 73 4.73 19.83 8.81
C HIS A 73 5.71 19.23 7.81
N ALA A 74 6.05 19.94 6.73
CA ALA A 74 6.92 19.46 5.67
C ALA A 74 8.40 19.53 6.08
N THR A 75 9.14 18.43 5.88
CA THR A 75 10.55 18.29 6.30
C THR A 75 11.45 17.87 5.16
N LEU A 76 12.76 18.06 5.32
CA LEU A 76 13.74 17.42 4.43
C LEU A 76 13.68 15.90 4.62
N TYR A 77 14.10 15.14 3.61
CA TYR A 77 14.04 13.66 3.65
C TYR A 77 14.87 13.02 4.76
N ASN A 78 15.88 13.73 5.25
CA ASN A 78 16.82 13.31 6.29
C ASN A 78 16.64 14.09 7.60
N GLU A 79 15.47 14.71 7.80
CA GLU A 79 15.16 15.50 9.00
C GLU A 79 13.71 15.30 9.46
N GLY A 80 13.46 15.67 10.71
CA GLY A 80 12.11 15.76 11.25
C GLY A 80 11.53 14.44 11.78
N PRO A 81 10.26 14.46 12.22
CA PRO A 81 9.70 13.38 13.01
C PRO A 81 9.63 12.04 12.29
N ALA A 82 9.28 12.02 10.99
CA ALA A 82 9.18 10.79 10.22
C ALA A 82 10.55 10.13 10.01
N TYR A 83 11.57 10.91 9.65
CA TYR A 83 12.95 10.43 9.51
C TYR A 83 13.50 9.90 10.83
N GLN A 84 13.32 10.63 11.93
CA GLN A 84 13.80 10.21 13.25
C GLN A 84 13.13 8.91 13.68
N LEU A 85 11.80 8.82 13.57
CA LEU A 85 11.05 7.62 13.90
C LEU A 85 11.52 6.40 13.08
N ALA A 86 11.67 6.56 11.76
CA ALA A 86 12.11 5.47 10.90
C ALA A 86 13.54 5.02 11.21
N THR A 87 14.43 5.96 11.52
CA THR A 87 15.81 5.68 11.92
C THR A 87 15.86 4.90 13.24
N ASP A 88 15.11 5.35 14.25
CA ASP A 88 15.08 4.72 15.57
C ASP A 88 14.45 3.32 15.53
N LEU A 89 13.36 3.16 14.77
CA LEU A 89 12.72 1.85 14.57
C LEU A 89 13.64 0.89 13.81
N SER A 90 14.23 1.33 12.71
CA SER A 90 15.11 0.49 11.89
C SER A 90 16.32 0.00 12.68
N LYS A 91 16.96 0.87 13.45
CA LYS A 91 18.09 0.50 14.33
C LYS A 91 17.66 -0.41 15.48
N SER A 92 16.56 -0.08 16.15
CA SER A 92 16.14 -0.82 17.35
C SER A 92 15.61 -2.22 17.06
N LEU A 93 14.97 -2.43 15.90
CA LEU A 93 14.43 -3.72 15.48
C LEU A 93 15.32 -4.46 14.48
N GLY A 94 16.31 -3.78 13.89
CA GLY A 94 17.21 -4.35 12.88
C GLY A 94 16.50 -4.63 11.56
N CYS A 95 15.54 -3.78 11.18
CA CYS A 95 14.66 -3.95 10.02
C CYS A 95 14.74 -2.75 9.07
N ILE A 96 14.18 -2.88 7.86
CA ILE A 96 13.95 -1.74 6.97
C ILE A 96 12.62 -1.08 7.37
N THR A 97 12.55 0.26 7.33
CA THR A 97 11.32 1.02 7.59
C THR A 97 10.97 1.90 6.40
N ILE A 98 9.70 1.86 5.96
CA ILE A 98 9.14 2.71 4.91
C ILE A 98 8.03 3.56 5.52
N ILE A 99 8.10 4.89 5.37
CA ILE A 99 7.11 5.81 5.98
C ILE A 99 6.78 6.98 5.08
N GLY A 100 5.48 7.26 4.92
CA GLY A 100 4.97 8.40 4.19
C GLY A 100 5.04 9.70 5.01
N TYR A 101 5.46 10.80 4.39
CA TYR A 101 5.62 12.11 5.03
C TYR A 101 5.53 13.26 4.01
N PRO A 102 5.12 14.47 4.43
CA PRO A 102 5.20 15.66 3.59
C PRO A 102 6.65 16.11 3.45
N GLU A 103 7.16 16.12 2.23
CA GLU A 103 8.53 16.52 1.92
C GLU A 103 8.57 17.99 1.48
N ARG A 104 9.57 18.72 1.96
CA ARG A 104 10.09 19.92 1.28
C ARG A 104 11.49 19.61 0.77
N GLU A 105 11.81 20.06 -0.43
CA GLU A 105 13.11 19.77 -1.05
C GLU A 105 14.26 20.59 -0.42
N GLU A 106 13.97 21.84 -0.06
CA GLU A 106 14.87 22.80 0.56
C GLU A 106 14.25 23.42 1.83
N PRO A 107 15.07 23.95 2.77
CA PRO A 107 14.61 24.64 3.98
C PRO A 107 14.17 26.08 3.66
N SER A 108 13.20 26.23 2.76
CA SER A 108 12.69 27.51 2.24
C SER A 108 11.18 27.48 2.12
N GLU A 109 10.52 28.61 2.39
CA GLU A 109 9.07 28.74 2.20
C GLU A 109 8.64 28.62 0.72
N LYS A 110 9.57 28.84 -0.22
CA LYS A 110 9.35 28.68 -1.67
C LYS A 110 9.74 27.31 -2.20
N SER A 111 10.16 26.40 -1.33
CA SER A 111 10.63 25.05 -1.65
C SER A 111 9.56 24.24 -2.40
N ARG A 112 9.96 23.40 -3.35
CA ARG A 112 9.02 22.43 -3.92
C ARG A 112 8.57 21.46 -2.82
N LEU A 113 7.27 21.19 -2.80
CA LEU A 113 6.67 20.27 -1.83
C LEU A 113 6.25 19.00 -2.54
N PHE A 114 6.44 17.87 -1.87
CA PHE A 114 6.10 16.57 -2.41
C PHE A 114 5.38 15.73 -1.36
N ASN A 115 4.56 14.82 -1.85
CA ASN A 115 4.04 13.72 -1.05
C ASN A 115 5.00 12.54 -1.22
N SER A 116 5.67 12.13 -0.15
CA SER A 116 6.83 11.25 -0.27
C SER A 116 6.79 10.08 0.70
N ALA A 117 7.58 9.06 0.38
CA ALA A 117 7.83 7.91 1.24
C ALA A 117 9.34 7.66 1.34
N LEU A 118 9.88 7.82 2.54
CA LEU A 118 11.29 7.56 2.83
C LEU A 118 11.50 6.08 3.17
N VAL A 119 12.66 5.55 2.80
CA VAL A 119 13.09 4.18 3.08
C VAL A 119 14.39 4.23 3.87
N VAL A 120 14.37 3.68 5.09
CA VAL A 120 15.54 3.64 5.98
C VAL A 120 15.95 2.19 6.21
N GLY A 121 17.24 1.92 6.05
CA GLY A 121 17.84 0.61 6.27
C GLY A 121 18.01 0.27 7.74
N SER A 122 18.30 -1.01 8.04
CA SER A 122 18.50 -1.50 9.41
C SER A 122 19.67 -0.84 10.15
N ASN A 123 20.62 -0.24 9.43
CA ASN A 123 21.69 0.59 9.99
C ASN A 123 21.25 2.04 10.31
N GLY A 124 20.04 2.43 9.90
CA GLY A 124 19.47 3.76 10.04
C GLY A 124 19.86 4.74 8.94
N GLU A 125 20.45 4.29 7.84
CA GLU A 125 20.73 5.14 6.67
C GLU A 125 19.52 5.20 5.74
N VAL A 126 19.30 6.36 5.12
CA VAL A 126 18.27 6.49 4.06
C VAL A 126 18.75 5.74 2.81
N ILE A 127 18.01 4.72 2.42
CA ILE A 127 18.28 3.92 1.21
C ILE A 127 17.62 4.57 -0.01
N PHE A 128 16.42 5.11 0.16
CA PHE A 128 15.62 5.63 -0.93
C PHE A 128 14.61 6.67 -0.44
N ASN A 129 14.19 7.57 -1.33
CA ASN A 129 13.08 8.49 -1.11
C ASN A 129 12.23 8.52 -2.39
N TYR A 130 11.00 8.02 -2.30
CA TYR A 130 10.04 8.02 -3.39
C TYR A 130 9.10 9.22 -3.26
N ARG A 131 8.79 9.89 -4.37
CA ARG A 131 7.78 10.94 -4.44
C ARG A 131 6.56 10.39 -5.20
N LYS A 132 5.36 10.75 -4.78
CA LYS A 132 4.09 10.37 -5.40
C LYS A 132 4.06 10.84 -6.86
N SER A 133 3.69 9.95 -7.77
CA SER A 133 3.73 10.23 -9.21
C SER A 133 2.41 10.77 -9.71
N PHE A 134 1.29 10.20 -9.27
CA PHE A 134 -0.05 10.66 -9.59
C PHE A 134 -0.67 11.34 -8.36
N LEU A 135 -1.02 12.60 -8.51
CA LEU A 135 -1.57 13.41 -7.42
C LEU A 135 -3.09 13.24 -7.31
N TYR A 136 -3.60 13.35 -6.09
CA TYR A 136 -5.02 13.48 -5.80
C TYR A 136 -5.40 14.95 -5.58
N ASP A 137 -6.67 15.29 -5.68
CA ASP A 137 -7.18 16.67 -5.53
C ASP A 137 -6.69 17.36 -4.24
N THR A 138 -6.53 16.60 -3.15
CA THR A 138 -5.96 17.12 -1.89
C THR A 138 -4.51 17.57 -2.03
N ASP A 139 -3.70 16.86 -2.83
CA ASP A 139 -2.29 17.20 -3.07
C ASP A 139 -2.16 18.54 -3.83
N GLU A 140 -3.09 18.81 -4.77
CA GLU A 140 -3.09 20.02 -5.59
C GLU A 140 -3.34 21.29 -4.76
N ASN A 141 -4.21 21.19 -3.73
CA ASN A 141 -4.60 22.32 -2.88
C ASN A 141 -3.42 23.05 -2.24
N TRP A 142 -2.33 22.34 -1.93
CA TRP A 142 -1.14 22.89 -1.27
C TRP A 142 0.08 23.04 -2.20
N GLY A 143 -0.11 22.84 -3.50
CA GLY A 143 0.93 22.98 -4.52
C GLY A 143 1.95 21.84 -4.50
N CYS A 144 1.49 20.61 -4.28
CA CYS A 144 2.31 19.42 -4.45
C CYS A 144 2.85 19.32 -5.88
N CYS A 145 4.09 18.90 -6.01
CA CYS A 145 4.69 18.56 -7.29
C CYS A 145 4.58 17.04 -7.54
N GLU A 146 4.27 16.66 -8.77
CA GLU A 146 4.42 15.26 -9.23
C GLU A 146 5.88 14.84 -9.16
N ASN A 147 6.13 13.54 -9.00
CA ASN A 147 7.47 12.98 -9.09
C ASN A 147 8.06 13.20 -10.49
N PRO A 148 9.15 13.98 -10.64
CA PRO A 148 9.74 14.23 -11.94
C PRO A 148 10.36 12.97 -12.59
N LYS A 149 10.54 11.89 -11.81
CA LYS A 149 11.06 10.60 -12.29
C LYS A 149 9.94 9.60 -12.63
N GLY A 150 8.67 9.95 -12.40
CA GLY A 150 7.55 9.02 -12.49
C GLY A 150 7.70 7.82 -11.55
N PHE A 151 7.12 6.68 -11.91
CA PHE A 151 7.25 5.45 -11.14
C PHE A 151 8.70 4.96 -11.13
N GLN A 152 9.14 4.41 -9.98
CA GLN A 152 10.53 4.00 -9.77
C GLN A 152 10.62 2.64 -9.08
N GLN A 153 11.62 1.86 -9.48
CA GLN A 153 12.04 0.64 -8.79
C GLN A 153 13.41 0.86 -8.13
N PHE A 154 13.64 0.23 -6.98
CA PHE A 154 14.91 0.25 -6.26
C PHE A 154 15.18 -1.12 -5.60
N PRO A 155 16.45 -1.49 -5.37
CA PRO A 155 16.81 -2.75 -4.72
C PRO A 155 16.70 -2.65 -3.19
N LEU A 156 16.19 -3.72 -2.55
CA LEU A 156 16.31 -3.93 -1.10
C LEU A 156 17.02 -5.27 -0.84
N THR A 157 18.13 -5.24 -0.10
CA THR A 157 18.90 -6.45 0.23
C THR A 157 18.54 -6.95 1.62
N PHE A 158 18.17 -8.23 1.71
CA PHE A 158 17.85 -8.91 2.96
C PHE A 158 18.85 -10.04 3.21
N ALA A 159 19.53 -9.97 4.36
CA ALA A 159 20.56 -10.94 4.70
C ALA A 159 19.95 -12.30 5.07
N ARG A 160 20.50 -13.38 4.50
CA ARG A 160 20.13 -14.78 4.78
C ARG A 160 18.63 -15.09 4.66
N LYS A 161 17.94 -14.43 3.72
CA LYS A 161 16.50 -14.61 3.47
C LYS A 161 16.16 -15.46 2.26
N GLY A 162 17.11 -15.71 1.36
CA GLY A 162 16.93 -16.66 0.26
C GLY A 162 17.37 -18.05 0.69
N ARG A 163 16.60 -19.08 0.35
CA ARG A 163 16.94 -20.50 0.55
C ARG A 163 16.96 -21.20 -0.81
N ASP A 164 18.06 -21.87 -1.12
CA ASP A 164 18.16 -22.70 -2.33
C ASP A 164 17.57 -24.11 -2.13
N ASP A 165 17.55 -24.90 -3.21
CA ASP A 165 17.00 -26.28 -3.18
C ASP A 165 17.80 -27.23 -2.29
N GLN A 166 19.05 -26.89 -1.94
CA GLN A 166 19.90 -27.66 -1.02
C GLN A 166 19.70 -27.22 0.44
N GLY A 167 18.91 -26.16 0.68
CA GLY A 167 18.65 -25.61 2.00
C GLY A 167 19.66 -24.55 2.47
N ASN A 168 20.65 -24.17 1.65
CA ASN A 168 21.60 -23.13 2.02
C ASN A 168 20.93 -21.76 2.02
N LEU A 169 21.34 -20.92 2.97
CA LEU A 169 20.83 -19.55 3.10
C LEU A 169 21.73 -18.56 2.38
N HIS A 170 21.10 -17.65 1.65
CA HIS A 170 21.72 -16.63 0.82
C HIS A 170 21.17 -15.25 1.16
N ASP A 171 22.01 -14.24 1.01
CA ASP A 171 21.54 -12.86 0.94
C ASP A 171 20.75 -12.68 -0.37
N VAL A 172 19.67 -11.92 -0.31
CA VAL A 172 18.77 -11.74 -1.45
C VAL A 172 18.46 -10.26 -1.64
N THR A 173 18.74 -9.75 -2.83
CA THR A 173 18.28 -8.44 -3.28
C THR A 173 16.95 -8.56 -3.99
N ILE A 174 15.91 -7.93 -3.44
CA ILE A 174 14.54 -7.91 -3.96
C ILE A 174 14.31 -6.62 -4.74
N LYS A 175 13.73 -6.75 -5.94
CA LYS A 175 13.28 -5.60 -6.74
C LYS A 175 12.02 -5.00 -6.13
N THR A 176 12.12 -3.79 -5.61
CA THR A 176 11.07 -3.12 -4.85
C THR A 176 10.54 -1.89 -5.57
N SER A 177 9.23 -1.66 -5.53
CA SER A 177 8.61 -0.41 -5.99
C SER A 177 7.73 0.16 -4.89
N ILE A 178 7.65 1.49 -4.82
CA ILE A 178 6.67 2.20 -3.99
C ILE A 178 5.63 2.85 -4.90
N GLY A 179 4.35 2.81 -4.50
CA GLY A 179 3.27 3.58 -5.09
C GLY A 179 2.38 4.17 -4.01
N ILE A 180 2.25 5.49 -3.97
CA ILE A 180 1.49 6.18 -2.93
C ILE A 180 0.05 6.38 -3.40
N CYS A 181 -0.90 5.71 -2.75
CA CYS A 181 -2.36 5.86 -2.95
C CYS A 181 -2.78 6.01 -4.42
N MET A 182 -3.00 7.26 -4.87
CA MET A 182 -3.46 7.64 -6.21
C MET A 182 -2.55 7.15 -7.35
N ASP A 183 -1.30 6.77 -7.08
CA ASP A 183 -0.45 6.06 -8.05
C ASP A 183 -1.13 4.81 -8.64
N LEU A 184 -2.03 4.15 -7.90
CA LEU A 184 -2.76 2.98 -8.38
C LEU A 184 -3.91 3.35 -9.33
N SER A 185 -4.41 4.57 -9.30
CA SER A 185 -5.56 5.01 -10.07
C SER A 185 -5.19 5.34 -11.52
N PRO A 186 -6.17 5.39 -12.43
CA PRO A 186 -5.95 6.02 -13.73
C PRO A 186 -5.51 7.48 -13.53
N TYR A 187 -4.56 7.95 -14.33
CA TYR A 187 -4.02 9.30 -14.21
C TYR A 187 -5.14 10.35 -14.18
N ARG A 188 -5.18 11.16 -13.10
CA ARG A 188 -6.19 12.18 -12.81
C ARG A 188 -7.65 11.69 -12.78
N PHE A 189 -7.88 10.39 -12.70
CA PHE A 189 -9.18 9.75 -12.96
C PHE A 189 -9.74 9.99 -14.38
N GLU A 190 -8.89 10.40 -15.32
CA GLU A 190 -9.27 10.71 -16.70
C GLU A 190 -8.73 9.67 -17.70
N ALA A 191 -7.56 9.08 -17.39
CA ALA A 191 -6.97 8.05 -18.24
C ALA A 191 -7.86 6.80 -18.33
N PRO A 192 -7.77 6.04 -19.44
CA PRO A 192 -8.48 4.78 -19.59
C PRO A 192 -8.26 3.85 -18.40
N PHE A 193 -9.35 3.33 -17.81
CA PHE A 193 -9.27 2.46 -16.64
C PHE A 193 -8.38 1.22 -16.87
N ASN A 194 -8.29 0.76 -18.11
CA ASN A 194 -7.53 -0.43 -18.50
C ASN A 194 -6.04 -0.17 -18.79
N ASP A 195 -5.52 1.04 -18.58
CA ASP A 195 -4.09 1.32 -18.72
C ASP A 195 -3.29 0.75 -17.52
N PHE A 196 -3.90 0.69 -16.33
CA PHE A 196 -3.32 0.10 -15.11
C PHE A 196 -1.88 0.55 -14.85
N GLU A 197 -1.60 1.85 -14.99
CA GLU A 197 -0.28 2.41 -15.24
C GLU A 197 0.78 1.93 -14.23
N PHE A 198 0.49 1.98 -12.93
CA PHE A 198 1.40 1.51 -11.90
C PHE A 198 1.58 -0.01 -11.87
N ALA A 199 0.51 -0.79 -12.07
CA ALA A 199 0.62 -2.25 -12.12
C ALA A 199 1.37 -2.69 -13.38
N SER A 200 1.09 -2.08 -14.54
CA SER A 200 1.80 -2.31 -15.80
C SER A 200 3.29 -1.97 -15.68
N PHE A 201 3.65 -0.84 -15.05
CA PHE A 201 5.05 -0.51 -14.73
C PHE A 201 5.74 -1.63 -13.92
N ASN A 202 5.06 -2.15 -12.89
CA ASN A 202 5.63 -3.19 -12.03
C ASN A 202 5.75 -4.56 -12.72
N ILE A 203 4.86 -4.87 -13.66
CA ILE A 203 5.00 -6.03 -14.55
C ILE A 203 6.24 -5.87 -15.44
N ASP A 204 6.35 -4.71 -16.08
CA ASP A 204 7.40 -4.36 -17.06
C ASP A 204 8.79 -4.36 -16.44
N GLU A 205 8.91 -3.84 -15.21
CA GLU A 205 10.17 -3.80 -14.44
C GLU A 205 10.41 -5.05 -13.61
N LYS A 206 9.51 -6.05 -13.71
CA LYS A 206 9.62 -7.33 -13.02
C LYS A 206 9.74 -7.17 -11.49
N THR A 207 9.01 -6.22 -10.90
CA THR A 207 8.99 -5.99 -9.44
C THR A 207 8.54 -7.24 -8.67
N GLU A 208 9.15 -7.46 -7.51
CA GLU A 208 8.91 -8.62 -6.64
C GLU A 208 8.27 -8.21 -5.30
N LEU A 209 8.53 -6.99 -4.85
CA LEU A 209 7.90 -6.39 -3.67
C LEU A 209 7.31 -5.02 -4.03
N ILE A 210 6.01 -4.86 -3.84
CA ILE A 210 5.27 -3.64 -4.13
C ILE A 210 4.74 -3.10 -2.80
N VAL A 211 5.13 -1.88 -2.46
CA VAL A 211 4.77 -1.26 -1.17
C VAL A 211 3.94 -0.02 -1.42
N CYS A 212 2.77 0.06 -0.79
CA CYS A 212 1.83 1.14 -1.01
C CYS A 212 1.44 1.82 0.32
N PRO A 213 2.15 2.89 0.72
CA PRO A 213 1.65 3.84 1.70
C PRO A 213 0.41 4.54 1.15
N MET A 214 -0.69 4.58 1.91
CA MET A 214 -1.95 5.15 1.42
C MET A 214 -2.70 5.99 2.45
N ALA A 215 -3.42 6.99 1.91
CA ALA A 215 -4.53 7.69 2.52
C ALA A 215 -5.80 7.52 1.68
N TRP A 216 -6.17 6.26 1.45
CA TRP A 216 -7.27 5.85 0.59
C TRP A 216 -8.62 5.97 1.29
N LEU A 217 -9.60 6.48 0.55
CA LEU A 217 -10.93 6.84 1.04
C LEU A 217 -11.89 5.64 1.10
N HIS A 218 -12.71 5.60 2.14
CA HIS A 218 -13.95 4.85 2.12
C HIS A 218 -14.96 5.54 1.20
N SER A 219 -15.77 4.78 0.47
CA SER A 219 -16.73 5.30 -0.52
C SER A 219 -17.82 6.19 0.07
N SER A 220 -18.02 6.16 1.39
CA SER A 220 -18.92 7.10 2.09
C SER A 220 -18.38 8.53 2.16
N SER A 221 -17.12 8.78 1.80
CA SER A 221 -16.53 10.12 1.88
C SER A 221 -17.19 11.10 0.92
N VAL A 222 -17.15 12.38 1.29
CA VAL A 222 -17.44 13.46 0.35
C VAL A 222 -16.21 13.68 -0.52
N THR A 223 -16.42 13.72 -1.83
CA THR A 223 -15.38 13.93 -2.84
C THR A 223 -15.84 15.00 -3.83
N ASN A 224 -14.96 15.42 -4.73
CA ASN A 224 -15.31 16.33 -5.83
C ASN A 224 -16.34 15.74 -6.81
N PHE A 225 -16.57 14.41 -6.76
CA PHE A 225 -17.56 13.72 -7.57
C PHE A 225 -18.90 13.47 -6.84
N THR A 226 -19.01 13.85 -5.56
CA THR A 226 -20.24 13.67 -4.78
C THR A 226 -21.32 14.63 -5.27
N SER A 227 -22.45 14.09 -5.76
CA SER A 227 -23.52 14.88 -6.38
C SER A 227 -24.23 15.84 -5.41
N ASP A 228 -24.41 15.43 -4.15
CA ASP A 228 -24.98 16.28 -3.10
C ASP A 228 -24.09 16.20 -1.84
N PRO A 229 -23.05 17.04 -1.75
CA PRO A 229 -22.12 17.04 -0.63
C PRO A 229 -22.81 17.33 0.71
N VAL A 230 -23.82 18.20 0.74
CA VAL A 230 -24.50 18.59 1.99
C VAL A 230 -25.27 17.40 2.56
N LYS A 231 -26.06 16.73 1.72
CA LYS A 231 -26.78 15.52 2.11
C LYS A 231 -25.83 14.39 2.53
N GLN A 232 -24.72 14.22 1.81
CA GLN A 232 -23.73 13.19 2.14
C GLN A 232 -23.07 13.47 3.50
N ARG A 233 -22.68 14.72 3.81
CA ARG A 233 -22.16 15.09 5.14
C ARG A 233 -23.16 14.80 6.26
N GLN A 234 -24.44 15.12 6.02
CA GLN A 234 -25.50 14.81 6.97
C GLN A 234 -25.61 13.30 7.20
N ALA A 235 -25.63 12.50 6.12
CA ALA A 235 -25.68 11.04 6.20
C ALA A 235 -24.48 10.43 6.93
N ILE A 236 -23.27 10.95 6.71
CA ILE A 236 -22.07 10.57 7.45
C ILE A 236 -22.27 10.85 8.94
N SER A 237 -22.61 12.10 9.30
CA SER A 237 -22.77 12.52 10.69
C SER A 237 -23.83 11.69 11.43
N GLU A 238 -24.98 11.44 10.80
CA GLU A 238 -26.04 10.59 11.33
C GLU A 238 -25.58 9.15 11.50
N SER A 239 -24.85 8.59 10.53
CA SER A 239 -24.32 7.23 10.61
C SER A 239 -23.28 7.09 11.72
N LEU A 240 -22.34 8.02 11.84
CA LEU A 240 -21.33 8.02 12.91
C LEU A 240 -21.99 8.06 14.28
N LYS A 241 -22.97 8.96 14.46
CA LYS A 241 -23.74 9.07 15.71
C LYS A 241 -24.52 7.78 16.02
N ALA A 242 -25.21 7.22 15.03
CA ALA A 242 -26.01 6.01 15.20
C ALA A 242 -25.19 4.78 15.64
N HIS A 243 -23.91 4.72 15.27
CA HIS A 243 -23.01 3.61 15.57
C HIS A 243 -21.98 3.95 16.66
N GLY A 244 -22.09 5.11 17.33
CA GLY A 244 -21.19 5.52 18.40
C GLY A 244 -19.74 5.75 17.94
N ILE A 245 -19.53 6.12 16.68
CA ILE A 245 -18.21 6.39 16.11
C ILE A 245 -17.89 7.88 16.30
N PRO A 246 -16.74 8.27 16.88
CA PRO A 246 -16.35 9.67 17.01
C PRO A 246 -16.17 10.35 15.64
N GLN A 247 -16.31 11.68 15.60
CA GLN A 247 -16.21 12.48 14.36
C GLN A 247 -14.83 12.39 13.67
N VAL A 248 -13.78 12.05 14.42
CA VAL A 248 -12.42 11.82 13.91
C VAL A 248 -12.10 10.33 13.71
N GLY A 249 -13.08 9.45 13.92
CA GLY A 249 -12.88 8.00 14.00
C GLY A 249 -12.32 7.53 15.35
N LEU A 250 -12.00 6.24 15.44
CA LEU A 250 -11.40 5.66 16.65
C LEU A 250 -9.92 6.07 16.75
N VAL A 251 -9.48 6.35 17.98
CA VAL A 251 -8.11 6.72 18.32
C VAL A 251 -7.69 5.90 19.53
N GLY A 252 -6.55 5.21 19.48
CA GLY A 252 -6.02 4.42 20.61
C GLY A 252 -6.72 3.07 20.87
N ASP A 253 -7.76 2.72 20.10
CA ASP A 253 -8.35 1.36 20.11
C ASP A 253 -7.61 0.47 19.10
N PHE A 254 -6.58 -0.23 19.60
CA PHE A 254 -5.64 -0.96 18.76
C PHE A 254 -6.13 -2.36 18.38
N GLN A 255 -6.01 -2.71 17.09
CA GLN A 255 -6.15 -4.05 16.56
C GLN A 255 -4.78 -4.64 16.22
N PHE A 256 -4.49 -5.84 16.74
CA PHE A 256 -3.24 -6.54 16.49
C PHE A 256 -3.51 -7.88 15.81
N ASP A 257 -2.86 -8.11 14.69
CA ASP A 257 -2.71 -9.43 14.09
C ASP A 257 -1.21 -9.71 13.92
N LEU A 258 -0.58 -10.23 14.97
CA LEU A 258 0.88 -10.40 15.03
C LEU A 258 1.33 -11.87 14.96
N GLN A 259 0.40 -12.82 14.97
CA GLN A 259 0.72 -14.24 15.07
C GLN A 259 0.98 -14.82 13.67
N GLU A 260 1.98 -15.69 13.54
CA GLU A 260 2.32 -16.33 12.26
C GLU A 260 1.17 -17.18 11.68
N ASN A 261 0.33 -17.77 12.55
CA ASN A 261 -0.74 -18.70 12.16
C ASN A 261 -2.14 -18.05 12.10
N SER A 262 -2.23 -16.72 12.09
CA SER A 262 -3.53 -16.07 12.00
C SER A 262 -4.16 -16.29 10.63
N GLN A 263 -5.49 -16.41 10.64
CA GLN A 263 -6.26 -16.78 9.46
C GLN A 263 -6.12 -15.73 8.34
N PRO A 264 -6.11 -16.17 7.07
CA PRO A 264 -6.16 -15.24 5.95
C PRO A 264 -7.48 -14.45 5.95
N THR A 265 -7.49 -13.31 5.26
CA THR A 265 -8.71 -12.51 5.14
C THR A 265 -9.77 -13.31 4.37
N PRO A 266 -11.00 -13.44 4.91
CA PRO A 266 -12.09 -14.10 4.19
C PRO A 266 -12.37 -13.41 2.85
N ARG A 267 -12.41 -14.20 1.77
CA ARG A 267 -12.71 -13.69 0.42
C ARG A 267 -14.20 -13.37 0.30
N LYS A 268 -14.52 -12.20 -0.25
CA LYS A 268 -15.87 -11.75 -0.56
C LYS A 268 -15.86 -11.06 -1.92
N GLY A 269 -16.62 -11.59 -2.87
CA GLY A 269 -16.71 -11.00 -4.21
C GLY A 269 -17.34 -9.61 -4.16
N CYS A 270 -17.15 -8.80 -5.20
CA CYS A 270 -17.68 -7.43 -5.23
C CYS A 270 -19.21 -7.36 -5.09
N ASP A 271 -19.92 -8.39 -5.55
CA ASP A 271 -21.38 -8.50 -5.49
C ASP A 271 -21.89 -9.28 -4.27
N ASP A 272 -21.03 -9.58 -3.30
CA ASP A 272 -21.41 -10.32 -2.09
C ASP A 272 -22.34 -9.46 -1.21
N PRO A 273 -23.59 -9.90 -0.94
CA PRO A 273 -24.58 -9.11 -0.20
C PRO A 273 -24.21 -8.89 1.28
N SER A 274 -23.20 -9.59 1.80
CA SER A 274 -22.69 -9.40 3.16
C SER A 274 -21.64 -8.29 3.29
N ILE A 275 -21.27 -7.62 2.18
CA ILE A 275 -20.45 -6.41 2.21
C ILE A 275 -21.36 -5.23 2.57
N ASP A 276 -21.16 -4.68 3.76
CA ASP A 276 -21.86 -3.46 4.17
C ASP A 276 -21.22 -2.25 3.48
N PRO A 277 -21.96 -1.46 2.69
CA PRO A 277 -21.44 -0.26 2.04
C PRO A 277 -21.22 0.91 3.01
N LYS A 278 -21.68 0.80 4.27
CA LYS A 278 -21.50 1.83 5.30
C LYS A 278 -20.18 1.64 6.03
N TYR A 279 -19.67 2.74 6.56
CA TYR A 279 -18.49 2.73 7.43
C TYR A 279 -18.85 2.26 8.85
N VAL A 280 -19.10 0.96 8.98
CA VAL A 280 -19.44 0.26 10.23
C VAL A 280 -18.58 -1.01 10.38
N ASP A 281 -18.75 -1.77 11.48
CA ASP A 281 -17.94 -2.95 11.77
C ASP A 281 -16.43 -2.66 11.65
N LEU A 282 -15.95 -1.68 12.41
CA LEU A 282 -14.62 -1.08 12.23
C LEU A 282 -13.43 -2.04 12.41
N HIS A 283 -13.67 -3.20 13.02
CA HIS A 283 -12.70 -4.29 13.18
C HIS A 283 -12.58 -5.21 11.96
N LYS A 284 -13.52 -5.13 11.00
CA LYS A 284 -13.50 -5.86 9.73
C LYS A 284 -12.97 -4.97 8.61
N PRO A 285 -12.23 -5.53 7.64
CA PRO A 285 -11.78 -4.77 6.48
C PRO A 285 -12.95 -4.30 5.61
N ASP A 286 -12.71 -3.25 4.83
CA ASP A 286 -13.55 -2.80 3.73
C ASP A 286 -13.25 -3.62 2.47
N MET A 287 -14.08 -4.63 2.23
CA MET A 287 -13.91 -5.52 1.08
C MET A 287 -14.20 -4.83 -0.26
N THR A 288 -14.96 -3.74 -0.29
CA THR A 288 -15.19 -2.96 -1.51
C THR A 288 -13.86 -2.38 -2.00
N ASN A 289 -13.13 -1.71 -1.11
CA ASN A 289 -11.83 -1.13 -1.43
C ASN A 289 -10.75 -2.20 -1.68
N ILE A 290 -10.74 -3.30 -0.91
CA ILE A 290 -9.79 -4.40 -1.17
C ILE A 290 -10.01 -4.98 -2.58
N ASN A 291 -11.26 -5.26 -2.96
CA ASN A 291 -11.57 -5.76 -4.30
C ASN A 291 -11.16 -4.74 -5.38
N TYR A 292 -11.38 -3.44 -5.15
CA TYR A 292 -10.93 -2.40 -6.06
C TYR A 292 -9.40 -2.35 -6.19
N TRP A 293 -8.65 -2.43 -5.09
CA TRP A 293 -7.19 -2.46 -5.14
C TRP A 293 -6.69 -3.67 -5.94
N LEU A 294 -7.26 -4.87 -5.70
CA LEU A 294 -6.92 -6.06 -6.47
C LEU A 294 -7.23 -5.91 -7.96
N LEU A 295 -8.36 -5.29 -8.31
CA LEU A 295 -8.70 -4.95 -9.68
C LEU A 295 -7.68 -3.99 -10.32
N ARG A 296 -7.16 -3.00 -9.57
CA ARG A 296 -6.09 -2.12 -10.06
C ARG A 296 -4.76 -2.85 -10.31
N PHE A 297 -4.59 -4.03 -9.72
CA PHE A 297 -3.52 -4.99 -10.02
C PHE A 297 -3.93 -6.09 -10.99
N LEU A 298 -4.96 -5.90 -11.82
CA LEU A 298 -5.37 -6.87 -12.85
C LEU A 298 -4.21 -7.46 -13.68
N PRO A 299 -3.17 -6.70 -14.09
CA PRO A 299 -2.00 -7.28 -14.77
C PRO A 299 -1.31 -8.44 -14.03
N PHE A 300 -1.39 -8.48 -12.68
CA PHE A 300 -0.87 -9.55 -11.82
C PHE A 300 -1.86 -10.68 -11.56
N LEU A 301 -3.14 -10.51 -11.91
CA LEU A 301 -4.16 -11.55 -11.75
C LEU A 301 -4.19 -12.47 -12.96
N ALA A 302 -4.53 -13.74 -12.74
CA ALA A 302 -4.81 -14.68 -13.80
C ALA A 302 -6.10 -14.24 -14.53
N LEU A 303 -6.05 -14.24 -15.87
CA LEU A 303 -7.16 -13.84 -16.74
C LEU A 303 -7.11 -14.65 -18.04
N LYS A 304 -8.04 -15.59 -18.23
CA LYS A 304 -8.06 -16.50 -19.41
C LYS A 304 -8.24 -15.76 -20.72
N GLN A 305 -8.97 -14.64 -20.69
CA GLN A 305 -9.29 -13.80 -21.83
C GLN A 305 -8.03 -13.32 -22.56
N ARG A 306 -6.89 -13.20 -21.86
CA ARG A 306 -5.61 -12.86 -22.49
C ARG A 306 -5.18 -13.87 -23.56
N HIS A 307 -5.51 -15.15 -23.41
CA HIS A 307 -5.22 -16.14 -24.44
C HIS A 307 -5.99 -15.84 -25.72
N MET A 308 -7.29 -15.53 -25.61
CA MET A 308 -8.11 -15.15 -26.78
C MET A 308 -7.55 -13.89 -27.44
N TRP A 309 -7.26 -12.85 -26.65
CA TRP A 309 -6.66 -11.60 -27.14
C TRP A 309 -5.32 -11.83 -27.86
N PHE A 310 -4.48 -12.70 -27.32
CA PHE A 310 -3.18 -13.02 -27.89
C PHE A 310 -3.31 -13.74 -29.26
N TYR A 311 -4.25 -14.68 -29.40
CA TYR A 311 -4.41 -15.47 -30.63
C TYR A 311 -5.32 -14.82 -31.69
N GLU A 312 -6.34 -14.06 -31.30
CA GLU A 312 -7.31 -13.41 -32.23
C GLU A 312 -6.77 -12.13 -32.90
N LYS A 313 -5.45 -11.90 -32.89
CA LYS A 313 -4.78 -10.72 -33.43
C LYS A 313 -5.28 -9.41 -32.81
N VAL A 314 -4.89 -9.22 -31.55
CA VAL A 314 -4.64 -7.89 -30.96
C VAL A 314 -3.40 -7.23 -31.62
N ARG A 315 -3.32 -7.25 -32.96
CA ARG A 315 -2.31 -6.54 -33.75
C ARG A 315 -2.39 -5.03 -33.54
N PHE A 316 -3.59 -4.51 -33.23
CA PHE A 316 -3.85 -3.07 -33.08
C PHE A 316 -3.42 -2.51 -31.71
N GLN A 317 -3.63 -3.21 -30.59
CA GLN A 317 -3.15 -2.74 -29.27
C GLN A 317 -1.66 -3.05 -29.06
N ILE A 318 -1.12 -4.12 -29.65
CA ILE A 318 0.34 -4.35 -29.69
C ILE A 318 1.03 -3.26 -30.52
N GLN A 319 0.34 -2.64 -31.49
CA GLN A 319 0.81 -1.42 -32.17
C GLN A 319 0.84 -0.19 -31.24
N LYS A 320 -0.04 -0.13 -30.24
CA LYS A 320 -0.01 0.89 -29.17
C LYS A 320 1.14 0.62 -28.18
N MET A 321 1.54 -0.64 -27.95
CA MET A 321 2.78 -0.98 -27.21
C MET A 321 4.03 -0.47 -27.93
N LEU A 322 4.04 -0.44 -29.27
CA LEU A 322 5.11 0.21 -30.05
C LEU A 322 5.17 1.74 -29.84
N ALA A 323 4.18 2.35 -29.19
CA ALA A 323 4.17 3.77 -28.79
C ALA A 323 4.71 4.01 -27.36
N GLY A 324 5.21 3.00 -26.64
CA GLY A 324 6.08 3.22 -25.46
C GLY A 324 6.01 2.22 -24.28
N GLY A 325 4.98 1.36 -24.18
CA GLY A 325 4.81 0.42 -23.06
C GLY A 325 5.30 -1.01 -23.36
N LYS A 326 5.83 -1.76 -22.38
CA LYS A 326 6.32 -3.14 -22.60
C LYS A 326 5.23 -4.20 -22.39
N SER A 327 4.13 -3.89 -21.68
CA SER A 327 2.94 -4.74 -21.54
C SER A 327 1.62 -3.97 -21.65
N TYR A 328 0.51 -4.69 -21.83
CA TYR A 328 -0.85 -4.15 -21.79
C TYR A 328 -1.80 -5.14 -21.12
N ILE A 329 -2.47 -4.70 -20.03
CA ILE A 329 -3.31 -5.56 -19.17
C ILE A 329 -2.54 -6.84 -18.74
N GLY A 330 -1.22 -6.78 -18.60
CA GLY A 330 -0.36 -7.90 -18.23
C GLY A 330 0.05 -8.85 -19.36
N ALA A 331 -0.40 -8.64 -20.60
CA ALA A 331 0.09 -9.36 -21.78
C ALA A 331 1.32 -8.67 -22.39
N VAL A 332 2.22 -9.45 -22.98
CA VAL A 332 3.42 -8.96 -23.69
C VAL A 332 3.47 -9.55 -25.10
N LYS A 333 4.39 -9.06 -25.93
CA LYS A 333 4.54 -9.48 -27.34
C LYS A 333 4.61 -11.01 -27.51
N ASP A 334 5.33 -11.69 -26.63
CA ASP A 334 5.68 -13.11 -26.79
C ASP A 334 4.98 -14.02 -25.76
N ALA A 335 4.09 -13.48 -24.91
CA ALA A 335 3.34 -14.27 -23.95
C ALA A 335 1.98 -13.61 -23.60
N PRO A 336 0.90 -14.41 -23.46
CA PRO A 336 -0.41 -13.89 -23.07
C PRO A 336 -0.41 -13.30 -21.66
N TRP A 337 0.53 -13.71 -20.78
CA TRP A 337 0.64 -13.19 -19.43
C TRP A 337 2.10 -13.16 -18.97
N ALA A 338 2.63 -11.96 -18.78
CA ALA A 338 4.04 -11.74 -18.44
C ALA A 338 4.41 -12.15 -17.00
N PHE A 339 3.41 -12.26 -16.12
CA PHE A 339 3.59 -12.61 -14.71
C PHE A 339 3.37 -14.10 -14.41
N LYS A 340 3.03 -14.90 -15.43
CA LYS A 340 2.87 -16.34 -15.28
C LYS A 340 4.14 -16.96 -14.65
N ASP A 341 3.93 -17.87 -13.69
CA ASP A 341 4.98 -18.62 -13.00
C ASP A 341 5.98 -17.74 -12.21
N ARG A 342 5.55 -16.55 -11.80
CA ARG A 342 6.32 -15.62 -10.96
C ARG A 342 5.56 -15.29 -9.67
N ASN A 343 6.26 -14.80 -8.66
CA ASN A 343 5.64 -14.29 -7.45
C ASN A 343 5.95 -12.80 -7.25
N ALA A 344 5.02 -12.13 -6.59
CA ALA A 344 5.18 -10.76 -6.12
C ALA A 344 4.36 -10.59 -4.84
N VAL A 345 4.88 -9.80 -3.91
CA VAL A 345 4.22 -9.44 -2.66
C VAL A 345 3.74 -8.00 -2.77
N LEU A 346 2.48 -7.76 -2.42
CA LEU A 346 1.88 -6.45 -2.32
C LEU A 346 1.60 -6.13 -0.85
N VAL A 347 2.11 -5.00 -0.38
CA VAL A 347 1.95 -4.52 0.99
C VAL A 347 1.21 -3.19 0.93
N ILE A 348 -0.01 -3.14 1.44
CA ILE A 348 -0.82 -1.91 1.51
C ILE A 348 -0.86 -1.45 2.97
N ALA A 349 -0.26 -0.29 3.24
CA ALA A 349 -0.34 0.39 4.52
C ALA A 349 -1.26 1.60 4.35
N ASN A 350 -2.54 1.44 4.63
CA ASN A 350 -3.52 2.50 4.51
C ASN A 350 -3.92 3.03 5.89
N ARG A 351 -4.01 4.35 6.04
CA ARG A 351 -4.49 4.96 7.28
C ARG A 351 -5.99 4.69 7.49
N CYS A 352 -6.44 4.82 8.73
CA CYS A 352 -7.84 4.82 9.09
C CYS A 352 -8.25 6.20 9.66
N GLY A 353 -9.50 6.32 10.08
CA GLY A 353 -10.01 7.52 10.74
C GLY A 353 -10.72 8.48 9.79
N ILE A 354 -11.01 9.67 10.31
CA ILE A 354 -11.84 10.66 9.63
C ILE A 354 -11.23 12.05 9.80
N GLU A 355 -11.13 12.80 8.72
CA GLU A 355 -10.74 14.21 8.70
C GLU A 355 -11.89 15.08 8.17
N ASP A 356 -11.94 16.34 8.61
CA ASP A 356 -12.96 17.34 8.26
C ASP A 356 -14.44 16.95 8.50
N GLY A 357 -14.68 15.80 9.15
CA GLY A 357 -16.00 15.23 9.39
C GLY A 357 -16.62 14.56 8.16
N ASP A 358 -15.95 14.57 7.00
CA ASP A 358 -16.50 14.07 5.74
C ASP A 358 -15.51 13.29 4.87
N THR A 359 -14.23 13.28 5.25
CA THR A 359 -13.16 12.53 4.59
C THR A 359 -12.84 11.29 5.42
N ILE A 360 -13.42 10.15 5.06
CA ILE A 360 -13.30 8.90 5.80
C ILE A 360 -12.27 8.01 5.11
N PHE A 361 -11.22 7.58 5.81
CA PHE A 361 -10.24 6.66 5.28
C PHE A 361 -10.66 5.20 5.52
N CYS A 362 -10.42 4.32 4.56
CA CYS A 362 -10.95 2.96 4.60
C CYS A 362 -10.11 1.97 5.43
N GLY A 363 -9.00 2.39 6.05
CA GLY A 363 -8.10 1.52 6.80
C GLY A 363 -7.76 0.28 5.98
N SER A 364 -8.04 -0.90 6.52
CA SER A 364 -7.95 -2.16 5.77
C SER A 364 -6.55 -2.49 5.26
N SER A 365 -5.52 -1.93 5.91
CA SER A 365 -4.13 -2.28 5.67
C SER A 365 -3.94 -3.79 5.60
N GLY A 366 -3.15 -4.27 4.64
CA GLY A 366 -3.06 -5.70 4.36
C GLY A 366 -1.84 -6.11 3.56
N ILE A 367 -1.62 -7.43 3.53
CA ILE A 367 -0.53 -8.07 2.81
C ILE A 367 -1.12 -9.12 1.87
N TYR A 368 -0.69 -9.08 0.61
CA TYR A 368 -1.17 -9.94 -0.46
C TYR A 368 -0.01 -10.58 -1.20
N LYS A 369 -0.21 -11.77 -1.75
CA LYS A 369 0.76 -12.45 -2.59
C LYS A 369 0.13 -12.83 -3.92
N PHE A 370 0.68 -12.33 -5.01
CA PHE A 370 0.37 -12.82 -6.35
C PHE A 370 1.22 -14.05 -6.64
N ASN A 371 0.59 -15.16 -6.99
CA ASN A 371 1.26 -16.45 -7.13
C ASN A 371 1.59 -16.83 -8.59
N GLY A 372 1.11 -16.06 -9.56
CA GLY A 372 1.40 -16.25 -10.98
C GLY A 372 0.79 -17.52 -11.58
N LYS A 373 -0.18 -18.13 -10.90
CA LYS A 373 -0.80 -19.40 -11.30
C LYS A 373 -2.22 -19.20 -11.80
N TYR A 374 -2.52 -19.91 -12.87
CA TYR A 374 -3.86 -20.22 -13.32
C TYR A 374 -4.48 -21.28 -12.36
N SER A 375 -5.77 -21.17 -12.04
CA SER A 375 -6.56 -22.03 -11.16
C SER A 375 -8.08 -21.99 -11.49
N GLU A 376 -8.93 -22.52 -10.61
CA GLU A 376 -10.38 -22.33 -10.72
C GLU A 376 -10.74 -20.89 -10.28
N LYS A 377 -11.72 -20.24 -10.91
CA LYS A 377 -12.16 -18.84 -10.66
C LYS A 377 -11.27 -17.70 -11.20
N GLU A 378 -10.50 -17.92 -12.25
CA GLU A 378 -9.70 -16.88 -12.91
C GLU A 378 -10.51 -15.81 -13.68
N GLU A 379 -11.82 -15.96 -13.79
CA GLU A 379 -12.69 -14.95 -14.40
C GLU A 379 -13.04 -13.83 -13.40
N ALA A 380 -12.88 -14.09 -12.10
CA ALA A 380 -13.11 -13.08 -11.08
C ALA A 380 -12.01 -12.00 -11.15
N LEU A 381 -12.42 -10.73 -11.10
CA LEU A 381 -11.51 -9.58 -11.11
C LEU A 381 -11.32 -8.97 -9.71
N ASP A 382 -11.65 -9.73 -8.68
CA ASP A 382 -11.72 -9.32 -7.28
C ASP A 382 -11.03 -10.35 -6.35
N SER A 383 -11.29 -10.28 -5.04
CA SER A 383 -10.71 -11.20 -4.05
C SER A 383 -11.08 -12.67 -4.24
N LEU A 384 -12.03 -13.04 -5.11
CA LEU A 384 -12.31 -14.44 -5.43
C LEU A 384 -11.31 -15.04 -6.41
N ASN A 385 -10.47 -14.22 -7.07
CA ASN A 385 -9.42 -14.72 -7.94
C ASN A 385 -8.34 -15.44 -7.12
N ASN A 386 -8.13 -16.72 -7.42
CA ASN A 386 -7.21 -17.59 -6.71
C ASN A 386 -5.73 -17.35 -7.06
N SER A 387 -5.43 -16.52 -8.07
CA SER A 387 -4.06 -16.11 -8.37
C SER A 387 -3.49 -15.08 -7.39
N VAL A 388 -4.32 -14.56 -6.46
CA VAL A 388 -3.90 -13.71 -5.35
C VAL A 388 -4.30 -14.34 -4.02
N GLU A 389 -3.39 -14.34 -3.06
CA GLU A 389 -3.58 -14.79 -1.68
C GLU A 389 -3.73 -13.57 -0.76
N LEU A 390 -4.81 -13.51 0.02
CA LEU A 390 -5.06 -12.44 1.00
C LEU A 390 -4.51 -12.89 2.36
N LEU A 391 -3.24 -12.59 2.64
CA LEU A 391 -2.53 -13.13 3.82
C LEU A 391 -3.06 -12.57 5.15
N GLY A 392 -3.64 -11.37 5.13
CA GLY A 392 -4.33 -10.78 6.26
C GLY A 392 -4.59 -9.29 6.07
N ASN A 393 -5.57 -8.77 6.80
CA ASN A 393 -5.96 -7.36 6.82
C ASN A 393 -6.32 -6.90 8.24
N ILE A 394 -6.03 -5.64 8.54
CA ILE A 394 -6.58 -4.93 9.71
C ILE A 394 -8.01 -4.46 9.38
N GLY A 395 -8.81 -4.15 10.39
CA GLY A 395 -10.12 -3.55 10.20
C GLY A 395 -10.09 -2.17 9.51
N LYS A 396 -11.23 -1.72 9.02
CA LYS A 396 -11.35 -0.44 8.31
C LYS A 396 -11.18 0.80 9.19
N GLY A 397 -11.38 0.70 10.51
CA GLY A 397 -11.46 1.87 11.39
C GLY A 397 -10.65 1.85 12.67
N LYS A 398 -9.82 0.82 12.90
CA LYS A 398 -8.96 0.71 14.09
C LYS A 398 -7.51 1.01 13.77
N GLU A 399 -6.81 1.73 14.65
CA GLU A 399 -5.35 1.78 14.61
C GLU A 399 -4.80 0.38 14.90
N GLY A 400 -3.61 0.02 14.43
CA GLY A 400 -3.15 -1.35 14.61
C GLY A 400 -1.89 -1.75 13.88
N MET A 401 -1.49 -3.01 14.12
CA MET A 401 -0.38 -3.64 13.43
C MET A 401 -0.75 -5.04 12.93
N LEU A 402 -0.33 -5.33 11.71
CA LEU A 402 -0.38 -6.64 11.07
C LEU A 402 1.06 -7.11 10.87
N LEU A 403 1.42 -8.31 11.29
CA LEU A 403 2.71 -8.93 11.02
C LEU A 403 2.48 -10.32 10.42
N LYS A 404 3.01 -10.54 9.21
CA LYS A 404 2.91 -11.84 8.51
C LYS A 404 4.29 -12.30 8.06
N ASN A 405 4.52 -13.60 8.13
CA ASN A 405 5.61 -14.25 7.41
C ASN A 405 5.14 -14.55 5.99
N VAL A 406 5.83 -14.00 5.00
CA VAL A 406 5.48 -14.10 3.59
C VAL A 406 6.54 -14.90 2.87
N GLU A 407 6.14 -16.06 2.36
CA GLU A 407 7.00 -16.94 1.58
C GLU A 407 6.68 -16.83 0.09
N PHE A 408 7.70 -16.59 -0.73
CA PHE A 408 7.55 -16.48 -2.18
C PHE A 408 8.85 -16.88 -2.90
N GLU A 409 8.73 -17.22 -4.18
CA GLU A 409 9.87 -17.65 -4.99
C GLU A 409 10.36 -16.53 -5.91
N ILE A 410 11.68 -16.42 -6.01
CA ILE A 410 12.35 -15.56 -6.97
C ILE A 410 13.32 -16.38 -7.82
N VAL A 411 13.68 -15.84 -8.97
CA VAL A 411 14.65 -16.44 -9.88
C VAL A 411 15.82 -15.47 -10.05
N ARG A 412 17.04 -15.96 -9.89
CA ARG A 412 18.29 -15.22 -10.12
C ARG A 412 19.11 -15.95 -11.18
N GLU A 413 19.94 -15.21 -11.92
CA GLU A 413 20.77 -15.74 -13.01
C GLU A 413 22.02 -16.49 -12.54
#